data_AF-A0A1Z1M494-F1
#
_entry.id   AF-A0A1Z1M494-F1
#
_cell.length_a   1.000
_cell.length_b   1.000
_cell.length_c   1.000
_cell.angle_alpha   90.00
_cell.angle_beta   90.00
_cell.angle_gamma   90.00
#
_symmetry.space_group_name_H-M   'P 1'
#
loop_
_entity.id
_entity.type
_entity.pdbx_description
1 polymer ?
#
loop_
_entity_poly.entity_id
_entity_poly.type
_entity_poly.pdbx_seq_one_letter_code
_entity_poly.pdbx_strand_id
1 'polypeptide(L)' 'MNIEKESIKLKKELVILRINKITKQKNEKHKIKQIQHKISQILNIKYNTN' A
#
# COMPACT_ATOMS: atom_id res chain seq x y z
N MET A 1 -13.33 10.70 -4.14
CA MET A 1 -12.13 9.88 -3.86
C MET A 1 -11.92 8.95 -5.05
N ASN A 2 -10.85 9.09 -5.82
CA ASN A 2 -10.60 8.21 -6.96
C ASN A 2 -9.82 6.98 -6.45
N ILE A 3 -10.57 5.88 -6.26
CA ILE A 3 -10.08 4.61 -5.68
C ILE A 3 -8.86 4.07 -6.45
N GLU A 4 -8.82 4.24 -7.78
CA GLU A 4 -7.70 3.79 -8.59
C GLU A 4 -6.45 4.64 -8.38
N LYS A 5 -6.60 5.97 -8.33
CA LYS A 5 -5.49 6.89 -8.01
C LYS A 5 -4.91 6.59 -6.63
N GLU A 6 -5.77 6.27 -5.66
CA GLU A 6 -5.36 5.95 -4.31
C GLU A 6 -4.66 4.59 -4.21
N SER A 7 -5.16 3.57 -4.92
CA SER A 7 -4.49 2.27 -5.05
C SER A 7 -3.09 2.41 -5.64
N ILE A 8 -2.93 3.23 -6.70
CA ILE A 8 -1.63 3.49 -7.34
C ILE A 8 -0.69 4.19 -6.35
N LYS A 9 -1.17 5.19 -5.60
CA LYS A 9 -0.36 5.90 -4.60
C LYS A 9 0.16 4.95 -3.52
N LEU A 10 -0.72 4.13 -2.94
CA LEU A 10 -0.35 3.16 -1.89
C LEU A 10 0.64 2.11 -2.39
N LYS A 11 0.50 1.63 -3.64
CA LYS A 11 1.45 0.71 -4.26
C LYS A 11 2.84 1.35 -4.41
N LYS A 12 2.93 2.61 -4.85
CA LYS A 12 4.20 3.34 -4.95
C LYS A 12 4.85 3.49 -3.58
N GLU A 13 4.09 3.86 -2.56
CA GLU A 13 4.58 4.02 -1.19
C GLU A 13 5.11 2.69 -0.63
N LEU A 14 4.42 1.58 -0.88
CA LEU A 14 4.86 0.24 -0.49
C LEU A 14 6.20 -0.14 -1.13
N VAL A 15 6.42 0.20 -2.40
CA VAL A 15 7.69 -0.05 -3.10
C VAL A 15 8.82 0.76 -2.45
N ILE A 16 8.60 2.04 -2.18
CA ILE A 16 9.59 2.90 -1.51
C ILE A 16 9.98 2.33 -0.14
N LEU A 17 9.00 1.87 0.66
CA LEU A 17 9.27 1.26 1.97
C LEU A 17 10.08 -0.04 1.86
N ARG A 18 9.80 -0.86 0.84
CA ARG A 18 10.59 -2.09 0.57
C ARG A 18 12.03 -1.75 0.17
N ILE A 19 12.22 -0.74 -0.68
CA ILE A 19 13.55 -0.26 -1.06
C ILE A 19 14.28 0.27 0.18
N ASN A 20 13.66 1.14 0.98
CA ASN A 20 14.26 1.68 2.20
C ASN A 20 14.61 0.59 3.22
N LYS A 21 13.81 -0.48 3.31
CA LYS A 21 14.12 -1.63 4.15
C LYS A 21 15.42 -2.31 3.71
N ILE A 22 15.63 -2.47 2.42
CA ILE A 22 16.83 -3.10 1.86
C ILE A 22 18.04 -2.15 1.93
N THR A 23 17.88 -0.92 1.44
CA THR A 23 18.99 0.02 1.25
C THR A 23 19.42 0.72 2.54
N LYS A 24 18.48 1.03 3.44
CA LYS A 24 18.75 1.78 4.69
C LYS A 24 18.61 0.92 5.93
N GLN A 25 18.32 -0.38 5.80
CA GLN A 25 17.99 -1.29 6.90
C GLN A 25 16.86 -0.77 7.81
N LYS A 26 16.06 0.21 7.34
CA LYS A 26 14.96 0.81 8.11
C LYS A 26 13.73 -0.09 7.99
N ASN A 27 13.48 -0.87 9.04
CA ASN A 27 12.38 -1.83 9.06
C ASN A 27 11.07 -1.21 9.57
N GLU A 28 10.35 -0.51 8.69
CA GLU A 28 9.04 0.07 9.00
C GLU A 28 7.88 -0.94 8.80
N LYS A 29 8.00 -2.11 9.43
CA LYS A 29 7.05 -3.23 9.30
C LYS A 29 5.59 -2.82 9.57
N HIS A 30 5.38 -1.92 10.53
CA HIS A 30 4.05 -1.41 10.88
C HIS A 30 3.41 -0.61 9.72
N LYS A 31 4.16 0.29 9.09
CA LYS A 31 3.70 1.06 7.92
C LYS A 31 3.39 0.16 6.73
N ILE A 32 4.26 -0.83 6.48
CA ILE A 32 4.05 -1.84 5.43
C ILE A 32 2.72 -2.56 5.65
N LYS A 33 2.44 -3.04 6.88
CA LYS A 33 1.17 -3.70 7.22
C LYS A 33 -0.03 -2.78 7.03
N GLN A 34 0.06 -1.52 7.47
CA GLN A 34 -1.02 -0.55 7.32
C GLN A 34 -1.35 -0.27 5.85
N ILE A 35 -0.34 -0.09 5.01
CA ILE A 35 -0.52 0.15 3.58
C ILE A 35 -1.11 -1.08 2.90
N GLN A 36 -0.63 -2.29 3.23
CA GLN A 36 -1.19 -3.53 2.71
C GLN A 36 -2.66 -3.70 3.11
N HIS A 37 -3.02 -3.37 4.35
CA HIS A 37 -4.41 -3.41 4.81
C HIS A 37 -5.29 -2.43 4.03
N LYS A 38 -4.84 -1.19 3.82
CA LYS A 38 -5.58 -0.20 3.01
C LYS A 38 -5.76 -0.64 1.56
N ILE A 39 -4.72 -1.23 0.94
CA ILE A 39 -4.83 -1.80 -0.41
C ILE A 39 -5.88 -2.91 -0.44
N SER A 40 -5.89 -3.80 0.56
CA SER A 40 -6.89 -4.87 0.68
C SER A 40 -8.31 -4.32 0.79
N GLN A 41 -8.53 -3.29 1.62
CA GLN A 41 -9.83 -2.62 1.73
C GLN A 41 -10.30 -2.03 0.40
N ILE A 42 -9.40 -1.34 -0.32
CA ILE A 42 -9.69 -0.78 -1.65
C ILE A 42 -10.07 -1.86 -2.66
N LEU A 43 -9.33 -2.99 -2.67
CA LEU A 43 -9.62 -4.10 -3.57
C LEU A 43 -10.96 -4.76 -3.25
N ASN A 44 -11.27 -4.94 -1.96
CA ASN A 44 -12.58 -5.47 -1.52
C ASN A 44 -13.72 -4.56 -1.95
N ILE A 45 -13.57 -3.23 -1.77
CA ILE A 45 -14.59 -2.28 -2.23
C ILE A 45 -14.79 -2.42 -3.74
N LYS A 46 -13.71 -2.43 -4.53
CA LYS A 46 -13.77 -2.57 -6.00
C LYS A 46 -14.42 -3.89 -6.45
N TYR A 47 -14.15 -4.99 -5.75
CA TYR A 47 -14.75 -6.29 -6.05
C TYR A 47 -16.24 -6.34 -5.69
N ASN A 48 -16.64 -5.76 -4.56
CA ASN A 48 -18.03 -5.76 -4.10
C ASN A 48 -18.93 -4.74 -4.82
N THR A 49 -18.34 -3.77 -5.54
CA THR A 49 -19.10 -2.79 -6.35
C THR A 49 -19.17 -3.14 -7.84
N ASN A 50 -18.43 -4.16 -8.28
CA ASN A 50 -18.53 -4.76 -9.61
C ASN A 50 -19.48 -5.96 -9.59
#